data_AF-A0AAW1N6A8-F1
#
_entry.id   AF-A0AAW1N6A8-F1
#
_cell.length_a   1.000
_cell.length_b   1.000
_cell.length_c   1.000
_cell.angle_alpha   90.00
_cell.angle_beta   90.00
_cell.angle_gamma   90.00
#
_symmetry.space_group_name_H-M   'P 1'
#
loop_
_entity.id
_entity.type
_entity.pdbx_description
1 polymer ?
#
loop_
_entity_poly.entity_id
_entity_poly.type
_entity_poly.pdbx_seq_one_letter_code
_entity_poly.pdbx_strand_id
1 'polypeptide(L)'
;MAEQYDFKLINSTPYYALANGQAESTNKIIKNGIARMIKDNPREWSNLLLDILWAYRTSKRDAIDCTPYELVYGHEAILPVEISLRTIRVDGQRHMTSKAYQEAMSIMNLDVEAKRAQALSSLIKQKRLTVESYNKRARKKSFKMNDLVWKVRLPMGHKDHFYGKWTPQWEGPFRVVEFYSGNSYGL
;
A
#
# COMPACT_ATOMS: atom_id res chain seq x y z
N MET A 1 -19.11 9.02 11.24
CA MET A 1 -17.90 8.38 11.79
C MET A 1 -16.65 9.24 11.55
N ALA A 2 -16.31 9.64 10.32
CA ALA A 2 -15.12 10.49 10.08
C ALA A 2 -15.21 11.87 10.76
N GLU A 3 -16.37 12.54 10.69
CA GLU A 3 -16.64 13.82 11.37
C GLU A 3 -16.61 13.71 12.90
N GLN A 4 -16.88 12.52 13.45
CA GLN A 4 -16.89 12.29 14.89
C GLN A 4 -15.48 12.21 15.49
N TYR A 5 -14.51 11.79 14.69
CA TYR A 5 -13.10 11.63 15.10
C TYR A 5 -12.17 12.64 14.43
N ASP A 6 -12.73 13.69 13.81
CA ASP A 6 -11.99 14.75 13.11
C ASP A 6 -11.01 14.23 12.03
N PHE A 7 -11.40 13.15 11.33
CA PHE A 7 -10.61 12.60 10.23
C PHE A 7 -11.02 13.24 8.90
N LYS A 8 -10.03 13.76 8.18
CA LYS A 8 -10.21 14.23 6.80
C LYS A 8 -10.27 13.06 5.83
N LEU A 9 -11.40 12.89 5.15
CA LEU A 9 -11.54 11.94 4.04
C LEU A 9 -10.90 12.52 2.77
N ILE A 10 -10.06 11.72 2.12
CA ILE A 10 -9.43 12.05 0.84
C ILE A 10 -9.88 10.99 -0.15
N ASN A 11 -10.53 11.41 -1.22
CA ASN A 11 -11.11 10.51 -2.22
C ASN A 11 -10.25 10.48 -3.48
N SER A 12 -10.06 9.30 -4.04
CA SER A 12 -9.47 9.14 -5.38
C SER A 12 -10.51 9.39 -6.46
N THR A 13 -10.03 9.64 -7.68
CA THR A 13 -10.91 9.68 -8.84
C THR A 13 -11.60 8.32 -9.05
N PRO A 14 -12.89 8.30 -9.44
CA PRO A 14 -13.61 7.05 -9.65
C PRO A 14 -12.87 6.12 -10.58
N TYR A 15 -12.77 4.83 -10.22
CA TYR A 15 -12.12 3.78 -11.03
C TYR A 15 -10.64 3.97 -11.35
N TYR A 16 -9.98 4.92 -10.72
CA TYR A 16 -8.54 5.09 -10.87
C TYR A 16 -7.79 4.40 -9.73
N ALA A 17 -7.68 3.08 -9.87
CA ALA A 17 -6.97 2.16 -8.98
C ALA A 17 -5.57 2.68 -8.58
N LEU A 18 -4.86 3.23 -9.57
CA LEU A 18 -3.51 3.77 -9.43
C LEU A 18 -3.38 4.91 -8.41
N ALA A 19 -4.45 5.67 -8.11
CA ALA A 19 -4.39 6.70 -7.07
C ALA A 19 -4.18 6.11 -5.67
N ASN A 20 -4.61 4.87 -5.43
CA ASN A 20 -4.37 4.13 -4.18
C ASN A 20 -3.36 2.99 -4.36
N GLY A 21 -2.40 3.17 -5.28
CA GLY A 21 -1.48 2.10 -5.70
C GLY A 21 -0.67 1.47 -4.56
N GLN A 22 -0.40 2.18 -3.46
CA GLN A 22 0.28 1.62 -2.30
C GLN A 22 -0.58 0.56 -1.58
N ALA A 23 -1.86 0.85 -1.34
CA ALA A 23 -2.79 -0.10 -0.76
C ALA A 23 -3.01 -1.29 -1.70
N GLU A 24 -3.12 -1.03 -3.01
CA GLU A 24 -3.28 -2.09 -4.01
C GLU A 24 -2.08 -3.04 -4.08
N SER A 25 -0.87 -2.49 -4.02
CA SER A 25 0.37 -3.28 -3.97
C SER A 25 0.42 -4.15 -2.71
N THR A 26 0.08 -3.59 -1.55
CA THR A 26 -0.01 -4.32 -0.28
C THR A 26 -1.05 -5.44 -0.35
N ASN A 27 -2.25 -5.14 -0.86
CA ASN A 27 -3.32 -6.11 -1.05
C ASN A 27 -2.92 -7.24 -2.00
N LYS A 28 -2.14 -6.95 -3.04
CA LYS A 28 -1.60 -7.98 -3.95
C LYS A 28 -0.67 -8.94 -3.21
N ILE A 29 0.20 -8.42 -2.34
CA ILE A 29 1.13 -9.25 -1.56
C ILE A 29 0.37 -10.15 -0.59
N ILE A 30 -0.60 -9.60 0.15
CA ILE A 30 -1.42 -10.37 1.10
C ILE A 30 -2.20 -11.46 0.37
N LYS A 31 -2.88 -11.13 -0.73
CA LYS A 31 -3.62 -12.11 -1.55
C LYS A 31 -2.71 -13.22 -2.07
N ASN A 32 -1.52 -12.88 -2.56
CA ASN A 32 -0.56 -13.87 -3.04
C ASN A 32 -0.03 -14.76 -1.92
N GLY A 33 0.19 -14.21 -0.72
CA GLY A 33 0.59 -14.97 0.46
C GLY A 33 -0.49 -16.00 0.84
N ILE A 34 -1.73 -15.55 0.94
CA ILE A 34 -2.88 -16.42 1.20
C ILE A 34 -2.98 -17.50 0.12
N ALA A 35 -2.95 -17.12 -1.17
CA ALA A 35 -3.08 -18.07 -2.28
C ALA A 35 -1.98 -19.14 -2.30
N ARG A 36 -0.81 -18.88 -1.71
CA ARG A 36 0.29 -19.87 -1.60
C ARG A 36 0.13 -20.80 -0.41
N MET A 37 -0.51 -20.34 0.67
CA MET A 37 -0.69 -21.13 1.90
C MET A 37 -2.03 -21.86 1.94
N ILE A 38 -3.01 -21.41 1.15
CA ILE A 38 -4.30 -22.06 1.03
C ILE A 38 -4.06 -23.42 0.36
N LYS A 39 -4.43 -24.48 1.09
CA LYS A 39 -4.38 -25.85 0.58
C LYS A 39 -5.64 -26.13 -0.23
N ASP A 40 -6.33 -27.24 0.06
CA ASP A 40 -7.48 -27.70 -0.70
C ASP A 40 -8.78 -26.94 -0.41
N ASN A 41 -8.83 -26.11 0.64
CA ASN A 41 -10.05 -25.39 1.06
C ASN A 41 -9.92 -23.86 0.98
N PRO A 42 -10.46 -23.22 -0.08
CA PRO A 42 -10.48 -21.76 -0.22
C PRO A 42 -11.23 -21.00 0.87
N ARG A 43 -12.09 -21.67 1.65
CA ARG A 43 -12.88 -21.03 2.71
C ARG A 43 -12.10 -20.75 3.99
N GLU A 44 -10.91 -21.32 4.14
CA GLU A 44 -10.07 -21.17 5.34
C GLU A 44 -9.10 -19.99 5.29
N TRP A 45 -9.24 -19.12 4.29
CA TRP A 45 -8.36 -17.95 4.11
C TRP A 45 -8.32 -17.03 5.35
N SER A 46 -9.42 -16.94 6.10
CA SER A 46 -9.50 -16.12 7.32
C SER A 46 -8.54 -16.59 8.41
N ASN A 47 -8.32 -17.90 8.51
CA ASN A 47 -7.42 -18.48 9.51
C ASN A 47 -5.96 -18.14 9.19
N LEU A 48 -5.62 -18.05 7.90
CA LEU A 48 -4.28 -17.72 7.42
C LEU A 48 -4.00 -16.22 7.41
N LEU A 49 -5.03 -15.37 7.53
CA LEU A 49 -4.87 -13.92 7.38
C LEU A 49 -3.91 -13.35 8.43
N LEU A 50 -4.02 -13.77 9.69
CA LEU A 50 -3.16 -13.29 10.77
C LEU A 50 -1.69 -13.69 10.56
N ASP A 51 -1.45 -14.93 10.13
CA ASP A 51 -0.11 -15.43 9.85
C ASP A 51 0.54 -14.68 8.67
N ILE A 52 -0.22 -14.46 7.59
CA ILE A 52 0.26 -13.71 6.43
C ILE A 52 0.53 -12.25 6.79
N LEU A 53 -0.33 -11.62 7.61
CA LEU A 53 -0.10 -10.26 8.09
C LEU A 53 1.12 -10.17 8.99
N TRP A 54 1.35 -11.17 9.86
CA TRP A 54 2.53 -11.25 10.69
C TRP A 54 3.79 -11.37 9.83
N ALA A 55 3.82 -12.33 8.91
CA ALA A 55 4.93 -12.51 7.98
C ALA A 55 5.20 -11.25 7.15
N TYR A 56 4.15 -10.55 6.69
CA TYR A 56 4.29 -9.29 5.97
C TYR A 56 4.94 -8.19 6.83
N ARG A 57 4.54 -8.08 8.09
CA ARG A 57 5.04 -7.05 9.01
C ARG A 57 6.48 -7.31 9.47
N THR A 58 6.90 -8.57 9.58
CA THR A 58 8.23 -8.95 10.08
C THR A 58 9.24 -9.28 8.99
N SER A 59 8.85 -9.26 7.70
CA SER A 59 9.77 -9.48 6.59
C SER A 59 10.35 -8.18 6.06
N LYS A 60 11.66 -8.17 5.79
CA LYS A 60 12.36 -7.03 5.19
C LYS A 60 11.78 -6.75 3.80
N ARG A 61 11.58 -5.47 3.48
CA ARG A 61 11.01 -5.04 2.20
C ARG A 61 12.07 -4.29 1.39
N ASP A 62 12.35 -4.77 0.17
CA ASP A 62 13.36 -4.19 -0.71
C ASP A 62 13.18 -2.69 -0.98
N ALA A 63 11.93 -2.21 -0.98
CA ALA A 63 11.61 -0.80 -1.25
C ALA A 63 12.08 0.16 -0.14
N ILE A 64 12.13 -0.30 1.11
CA ILE A 64 12.43 0.50 2.30
C ILE A 64 13.65 -0.01 3.08
N ASP A 65 14.18 -1.18 2.71
CA ASP A 65 15.29 -1.87 3.34
C ASP A 65 15.13 -2.12 4.85
N CYS A 66 13.89 -2.20 5.33
CA CYS A 66 13.54 -2.49 6.72
C CYS A 66 12.21 -3.25 6.79
N THR A 67 11.83 -3.70 7.99
CA THR A 67 10.53 -4.34 8.20
C THR A 67 9.44 -3.29 8.50
N PRO A 68 8.18 -3.49 8.06
CA PRO A 68 7.09 -2.61 8.46
C PRO A 68 6.93 -2.51 9.99
N TYR A 69 7.23 -3.58 10.73
CA TYR A 69 7.21 -3.60 12.19
C TYR A 69 8.22 -2.62 12.79
N GLU A 70 9.47 -2.61 12.31
CA GLU A 70 10.51 -1.67 12.76
C GLU A 70 10.11 -0.20 12.55
N LEU A 71 9.43 0.12 11.46
CA LEU A 71 9.00 1.50 11.21
C LEU A 71 7.96 1.99 12.23
N VAL A 72 7.10 1.09 12.71
CA VAL A 72 6.06 1.41 13.68
C VAL A 72 6.63 1.46 15.09
N TYR A 73 7.30 0.38 15.50
CA TYR A 73 7.71 0.17 16.89
C TYR A 73 9.16 0.54 17.18
N GLY A 74 9.99 0.72 16.15
CA GLY A 74 11.37 1.19 16.27
C GLY A 74 12.44 0.11 16.37
N HIS A 75 12.03 -1.12 16.65
CA HIS A 75 12.91 -2.27 16.82
C HIS A 75 12.38 -3.47 16.02
N GLU A 76 13.23 -4.47 15.79
CA GLU A 76 12.84 -5.70 15.10
C GLU A 76 11.82 -6.50 15.92
N ALA A 77 10.89 -7.17 15.27
CA ALA A 77 9.98 -8.10 15.96
C ALA A 77 10.77 -9.32 16.48
N ILE A 78 10.36 -9.88 17.61
CA ILE A 78 10.84 -11.20 18.04
C ILE A 78 10.07 -12.24 17.25
N LEU A 79 10.79 -13.09 16.52
CA LEU A 79 10.17 -14.10 15.66
C LEU A 79 9.82 -15.37 16.46
N PRO A 80 8.76 -16.11 16.08
CA PRO A 80 8.43 -17.39 16.73
C PRO A 80 9.59 -18.40 16.74
N VAL A 81 10.44 -18.38 15.71
CA VAL A 81 11.64 -19.23 15.64
C VAL A 81 12.66 -18.88 16.72
N GLU A 82 12.80 -17.60 17.07
CA GLU A 82 13.72 -17.14 18.12
C GLU A 82 13.27 -17.61 19.50
N ILE A 83 11.95 -17.61 19.73
CA ILE A 83 11.34 -18.13 20.97
C ILE A 83 11.58 -19.64 21.08
N SER A 84 11.38 -20.36 19.96
CA SER A 84 11.56 -21.81 19.90
C SER A 84 13.01 -22.22 20.16
N LEU A 85 13.97 -21.46 19.59
CA LEU A 85 15.40 -21.69 19.74
C LEU A 85 16.00 -21.08 21.02
N ARG A 86 15.21 -20.34 21.81
CA ARG A 86 15.65 -19.60 23.01
C ARG A 86 16.92 -18.79 22.74
N THR A 87 16.87 -17.92 21.72
CA THR A 87 18.01 -17.07 21.38
C THR A 87 18.41 -16.16 22.55
N ILE A 88 19.65 -15.67 22.53
CA ILE A 88 20.19 -14.77 23.57
C ILE A 88 19.26 -13.58 23.84
N ARG A 89 18.62 -13.06 22.79
CA ARG A 89 17.64 -11.96 22.88
C ARG A 89 16.41 -12.34 23.72
N VAL A 90 15.88 -13.55 23.52
CA VAL A 90 14.71 -14.05 24.27
C VAL A 90 15.11 -14.41 25.69
N ASP A 91 16.27 -15.04 25.87
CA ASP A 91 16.76 -15.46 27.19
C ASP A 91 17.09 -14.25 28.08
N GLY A 92 17.75 -13.24 27.50
CA GLY A 92 18.03 -11.98 28.19
C GLY A 92 16.78 -11.27 28.69
N GLN A 93 15.68 -11.28 27.92
CA GLN A 93 14.41 -10.67 28.34
C GLN A 93 13.72 -11.39 29.49
N ARG A 94 13.85 -12.72 29.60
CA ARG A 94 13.18 -13.51 30.65
C ARG A 94 13.63 -13.14 32.06
N HIS A 95 14.87 -12.68 32.19
CA HIS A 95 15.48 -12.33 33.47
C HIS A 95 15.46 -10.81 33.75
N MET A 96 14.85 -10.00 32.87
CA MET A 96 14.77 -8.55 33.04
C MET A 96 13.58 -8.12 33.88
N THR A 97 13.82 -7.20 34.82
CA THR A 97 12.76 -6.46 35.49
C THR A 97 12.04 -5.54 34.49
N SER A 98 10.75 -5.28 34.70
CA SER A 98 9.95 -4.38 33.85
C SER A 98 10.59 -3.00 33.61
N LYS A 99 11.30 -2.45 34.61
CA LYS A 99 12.00 -1.16 34.47
C LYS A 99 13.20 -1.25 33.53
N ALA A 100 14.03 -2.28 33.67
CA ALA A 100 15.16 -2.52 32.78
C ALA A 100 14.71 -2.77 31.33
N TYR A 101 13.56 -3.45 31.15
CA TYR A 101 12.98 -3.66 29.83
C TYR A 101 12.55 -2.34 29.15
N GLN A 102 11.90 -1.45 29.91
CA GLN A 102 11.50 -0.13 29.41
C GLN A 102 12.71 0.73 29.03
N GLU A 103 13.76 0.71 29.84
CA GLU A 103 15.03 1.41 29.55
C GLU A 103 15.72 0.85 28.31
N ALA A 104 15.78 -0.47 28.16
CA ALA A 104 16.33 -1.09 26.95
C ALA A 104 15.51 -0.73 25.70
N MET A 105 14.18 -0.66 25.83
CA MET A 105 13.28 -0.28 24.75
C MET A 105 13.43 1.18 24.35
N SER A 106 13.59 2.09 25.33
CA SER A 106 13.81 3.50 25.03
C SER A 106 15.13 3.72 24.29
N ILE A 107 16.20 3.02 24.69
CA ILE A 107 17.50 3.05 24.02
C ILE A 107 17.40 2.53 22.59
N MET A 108 16.76 1.37 22.38
CA MET A 108 16.56 0.81 21.03
C MET A 108 15.74 1.75 20.13
N ASN A 109 14.85 2.55 20.74
CA ASN A 109 13.98 3.46 20.02
C ASN A 109 14.56 4.86 19.78
N LEU A 110 15.81 5.14 20.21
CA LEU A 110 16.44 6.45 19.99
C LEU A 110 16.62 6.76 18.49
N ASP A 111 17.00 5.77 17.68
CA ASP A 111 17.33 5.95 16.26
C ASP A 111 16.13 5.74 15.31
N VAL A 112 14.91 5.68 15.84
CA VAL A 112 13.72 5.34 15.03
C VAL A 112 13.42 6.41 14.02
N GLU A 113 13.60 7.67 14.39
CA GLU A 113 13.41 8.80 13.47
C GLU A 113 14.43 8.76 12.33
N ALA A 114 15.69 8.45 12.63
CA ALA A 114 16.74 8.28 11.62
C ALA A 114 16.39 7.12 10.65
N LYS A 115 15.95 5.98 11.18
CA LYS A 115 15.49 4.84 10.37
C LYS A 115 14.28 5.20 9.49
N ARG A 116 13.30 5.93 10.03
CA ARG A 116 12.13 6.42 9.26
C ARG A 116 12.54 7.37 8.15
N ALA A 117 13.47 8.29 8.41
CA ALA A 117 14.00 9.20 7.41
C ALA A 117 14.75 8.44 6.30
N GLN A 118 15.57 7.45 6.66
CA GLN A 118 16.28 6.60 5.71
C GLN A 118 15.28 5.81 4.84
N ALA A 119 14.30 5.14 5.44
CA ALA A 119 13.27 4.40 4.72
C ALA A 119 12.48 5.30 3.76
N LEU A 120 12.15 6.52 4.17
CA LEU A 120 11.48 7.51 3.33
C LEU A 120 12.35 7.89 2.13
N SER A 121 13.65 8.14 2.34
CA SER A 121 14.58 8.47 1.24
C SER A 121 14.71 7.32 0.22
N SER A 122 14.80 6.08 0.71
CA SER A 122 14.81 4.87 -0.13
C SER A 122 13.52 4.75 -0.93
N LEU A 123 12.36 4.98 -0.30
CA LEU A 123 11.06 4.91 -0.96
C LEU A 123 10.93 5.97 -2.06
N ILE A 124 11.34 7.21 -1.80
CA ILE A 124 11.34 8.29 -2.80
C ILE A 124 12.23 7.91 -3.98
N LYS A 125 13.42 7.39 -3.73
CA LYS A 125 14.35 6.93 -4.76
C LYS A 125 13.73 5.82 -5.62
N GLN A 126 13.15 4.80 -5.00
CA GLN A 126 12.49 3.68 -5.71
C GLN A 126 11.28 4.15 -6.53
N LYS A 127 10.46 5.04 -5.96
CA LYS A 127 9.33 5.65 -6.67
C LYS A 127 9.80 6.42 -7.90
N ARG A 128 10.88 7.20 -7.78
CA ARG A 128 11.47 7.94 -8.90
C ARG A 128 11.93 7.01 -10.01
N LEU A 129 12.71 5.97 -9.68
CA LEU A 129 13.20 4.98 -10.66
C LEU A 129 12.06 4.26 -11.38
N THR A 130 10.99 3.91 -10.65
CA THR A 130 9.79 3.28 -11.20
C THR A 130 9.08 4.20 -12.19
N VAL A 131 8.88 5.47 -11.81
CA VAL A 131 8.24 6.48 -12.66
C VAL A 131 9.08 6.75 -13.91
N GLU A 132 10.40 6.90 -13.78
CA GLU A 132 11.31 7.09 -14.92
C GLU A 132 11.26 5.89 -15.88
N SER A 133 11.30 4.67 -15.36
CA SER A 133 11.25 3.45 -16.16
C SER A 133 9.92 3.27 -16.90
N TYR A 134 8.80 3.62 -16.26
CA TYR A 134 7.48 3.62 -16.90
C TYR A 134 7.39 4.71 -17.97
N ASN A 135 7.83 5.94 -17.65
CA ASN A 135 7.77 7.08 -18.56
C ASN A 135 8.64 6.93 -19.81
N LYS A 136 9.71 6.10 -19.78
CA LYS A 136 10.49 5.76 -20.98
C LYS A 136 9.63 5.15 -22.10
N ARG A 137 8.56 4.43 -21.75
CA ARG A 137 7.65 3.77 -22.71
C ARG A 137 6.35 4.54 -22.92
N ALA A 138 6.05 5.53 -22.07
CA ALA A 138 4.80 6.27 -22.11
C ALA A 138 4.88 7.44 -23.09
N ARG A 139 3.86 7.58 -23.95
CA ARG A 139 3.68 8.81 -24.74
C ARG A 139 3.06 9.88 -23.85
N LYS A 140 3.74 11.01 -23.70
CA LYS A 140 3.19 12.17 -22.98
C LYS A 140 2.00 12.73 -23.76
N LYS A 141 0.83 12.76 -23.13
CA LYS A 141 -0.35 13.50 -23.59
C LYS A 141 -0.54 14.69 -22.68
N SER A 142 -0.80 15.86 -23.24
CA SER A 142 -1.15 17.08 -22.53
C SER A 142 -2.48 17.59 -23.05
N PHE A 143 -3.37 17.99 -22.14
CA PHE A 143 -4.67 18.56 -22.47
C PHE A 143 -4.69 20.03 -22.07
N LYS A 144 -5.43 20.84 -22.82
CA LYS A 144 -5.69 22.25 -22.55
C LYS A 144 -7.15 22.45 -22.15
N MET A 145 -7.42 23.57 -21.50
CA MET A 145 -8.79 24.01 -21.23
C MET A 145 -9.56 24.12 -22.57
N ASN A 146 -10.81 23.68 -22.58
CA ASN A 146 -11.67 23.53 -23.77
C ASN A 146 -11.30 22.40 -24.75
N ASP A 147 -10.28 21.58 -24.49
CA ASP A 147 -10.06 20.38 -25.30
C ASP A 147 -11.24 19.40 -25.14
N LEU A 148 -11.59 18.74 -26.25
CA LEU A 148 -12.62 17.71 -26.27
C LEU A 148 -12.01 16.35 -25.93
N VAL A 149 -12.54 15.70 -24.90
CA VAL A 149 -12.06 14.39 -24.44
C VAL A 149 -13.21 13.40 -24.30
N TRP A 150 -12.89 12.14 -24.54
CA TRP A 150 -13.80 11.02 -24.34
C TRP A 150 -13.60 10.45 -22.95
N LYS A 151 -14.69 10.26 -22.21
CA LYS A 151 -14.70 9.65 -20.89
C LYS A 151 -14.96 8.15 -21.03
N VAL A 152 -14.22 7.32 -20.32
CA VAL A 152 -14.50 5.87 -20.29
C VAL A 152 -15.81 5.63 -19.53
N ARG A 153 -16.73 4.87 -20.14
CA ARG A 153 -17.95 4.42 -19.47
C ARG A 153 -17.56 3.36 -18.43
N LEU A 154 -17.84 3.63 -17.16
CA LEU A 154 -17.45 2.75 -16.06
C LEU A 154 -18.28 1.45 -16.08
N PRO A 155 -17.71 0.30 -15.70
CA PRO A 155 -18.39 -0.99 -15.76
C PRO A 155 -19.46 -1.19 -14.66
N MET A 156 -19.94 -0.12 -14.00
CA MET A 156 -21.02 -0.18 -12.99
C MET A 156 -22.43 -0.04 -13.57
N GLY A 157 -22.56 0.26 -14.86
CA GLY A 157 -23.85 0.27 -15.54
C GLY A 157 -24.22 -1.11 -16.05
N HIS A 158 -25.50 -1.48 -15.95
CA HIS A 158 -26.05 -2.52 -16.82
C HIS A 158 -25.65 -2.16 -18.26
N LYS A 159 -25.08 -3.13 -18.98
CA LYS A 159 -24.93 -3.01 -20.44
C LYS A 159 -26.28 -2.57 -20.98
N ASP A 160 -26.27 -1.55 -21.83
CA ASP A 160 -27.50 -0.97 -22.36
C ASP A 160 -28.39 -2.11 -22.89
N HIS A 161 -29.62 -2.23 -22.41
CA HIS A 161 -30.48 -3.40 -22.69
C HIS A 161 -30.64 -3.64 -24.20
N PHE A 162 -30.53 -2.57 -24.98
CA PHE A 162 -30.58 -2.58 -26.43
C PHE A 162 -29.27 -3.06 -27.09
N TYR A 163 -28.12 -2.64 -26.57
CA TYR A 163 -26.82 -2.91 -27.20
C TYR A 163 -26.08 -4.10 -26.59
N GLY A 164 -26.35 -4.46 -25.33
CA GLY A 164 -25.72 -5.57 -24.62
C GLY A 164 -24.20 -5.54 -24.75
N LYS A 165 -23.62 -6.53 -25.43
CA LYS A 165 -22.17 -6.62 -25.67
C LYS A 165 -21.62 -5.44 -26.49
N TRP A 166 -22.45 -4.76 -27.27
CA TRP A 166 -22.09 -3.69 -28.20
C TRP A 166 -22.25 -2.29 -27.61
N THR A 167 -22.49 -2.17 -26.30
CA THR A 167 -22.56 -0.85 -25.66
C THR A 167 -21.23 -0.10 -25.84
N PRO A 168 -21.24 1.16 -26.31
CA PRO A 168 -20.04 1.96 -26.46
C PRO A 168 -19.26 2.08 -25.14
N GLN A 169 -17.95 1.84 -25.20
CA GLN A 169 -17.06 1.93 -24.04
C GLN A 169 -16.69 3.37 -23.67
N TRP A 170 -17.00 4.33 -24.53
CA TRP A 170 -16.66 5.74 -24.37
C TRP A 170 -17.93 6.59 -24.39
N GLU A 171 -17.93 7.65 -23.61
CA GLU A 171 -18.98 8.66 -23.50
C GLU A 171 -18.39 10.03 -23.81
N GLY A 172 -19.13 10.87 -24.53
CA GLY A 172 -18.70 12.22 -24.87
C GLY A 172 -18.96 12.61 -26.34
N PRO A 173 -18.27 13.64 -26.85
CA PRO A 173 -17.13 14.32 -26.25
C PRO A 173 -17.52 15.34 -25.14
N PHE A 174 -16.73 15.38 -24.06
CA PHE A 174 -16.83 16.38 -22.99
C PHE A 174 -15.76 17.45 -23.13
N ARG A 175 -16.00 18.65 -22.60
CA ARG A 175 -15.00 19.73 -22.59
C ARG A 175 -14.26 19.74 -21.26
N VAL A 176 -12.95 19.95 -21.30
CA VAL A 176 -12.16 20.17 -20.09
C VAL A 176 -12.46 21.55 -19.51
N VAL A 177 -13.02 21.58 -18.29
CA VAL A 177 -13.39 22.82 -17.57
C VAL A 177 -12.27 23.26 -16.63
N GLU A 178 -11.62 22.32 -15.94
CA GLU A 178 -10.58 22.63 -14.94
C GLU A 178 -9.37 21.71 -15.07
N PHE A 179 -8.19 22.20 -14.68
CA PHE A 179 -6.95 21.43 -14.67
C PHE A 179 -6.40 21.32 -13.24
N TYR A 180 -6.01 20.10 -12.86
CA TYR A 180 -5.38 19.80 -11.57
C TYR A 180 -3.94 19.31 -11.78
N SER A 181 -3.20 19.12 -10.69
CA SER A 181 -1.81 18.62 -10.77
C SER A 181 -1.75 17.20 -11.37
N GLY A 182 -0.67 16.91 -12.11
CA GLY A 182 -0.39 15.56 -12.59
C GLY A 182 -1.34 15.03 -13.68
N ASN A 183 -1.64 15.84 -14.71
CA ASN A 183 -2.50 15.47 -15.84
C ASN A 183 -3.95 15.09 -15.47
N SER A 184 -4.40 15.48 -14.27
CA SER A 184 -5.79 15.32 -13.86
C SER A 184 -6.60 16.54 -14.29
N TYR A 185 -7.84 16.35 -14.74
CA TYR A 185 -8.72 17.42 -15.22
C TYR A 185 -10.17 17.17 -14.86
N GLY A 186 -10.94 18.25 -14.73
CA GLY A 186 -12.39 18.24 -14.55
C GLY A 186 -13.12 18.36 -15.88
N LEU A 187 -14.21 17.60 -16.02
CA LEU A 187 -15.15 17.62 -17.15
C LEU A 187 -16.45 18.30 -16.75
#